data_AF-A0A2D6GCY6-F1
#
_entry.id   AF-A0A2D6GCY6-F1
#
_cell.length_a   1.000
_cell.length_b   1.000
_cell.length_c   1.000
_cell.angle_alpha   90.00
_cell.angle_beta   90.00
_cell.angle_gamma   90.00
#
_symmetry.space_group_name_H-M   'P 1'
#
loop_
_entity.id
_entity.type
_entity.pdbx_description
1 polymer ?
#
loop_
_entity_poly.entity_id
_entity_poly.type
_entity_poly.pdbx_seq_one_letter_code
_entity_poly.pdbx_strand_id
1 'polypeptide(L)'
;MEPGESPEDAVLREAWEETGLENLRVGAFLGVQTIDVTPFGRNEVFRRHCFHLELVGTVRERWTHFEQNPSDGGPPIEFELYWAAMPDDVPELAADMGAMLDSLAGDMR
;
A
#
# COMPACT_ATOMS: atom_id res chain seq x y z
N MET A 1 -3.78 -5.56 -9.72
CA MET A 1 -4.50 -6.84 -9.55
C MET A 1 -4.43 -7.61 -10.85
N GLU A 2 -3.82 -8.78 -10.79
CA GLU A 2 -3.75 -9.69 -11.92
C GLU A 2 -5.13 -10.30 -12.23
N PRO A 3 -5.39 -10.74 -13.48
CA PRO A 3 -6.67 -11.36 -13.82
C PRO A 3 -6.96 -12.60 -12.97
N GLY A 4 -8.02 -12.54 -12.15
CA GLY A 4 -8.45 -13.63 -11.27
C GLY A 4 -7.84 -13.62 -9.87
N GLU A 5 -6.96 -12.65 -9.58
CA GLU A 5 -6.38 -12.44 -8.25
C GLU A 5 -7.42 -11.84 -7.29
N SER A 6 -7.45 -12.33 -6.04
CA SER A 6 -8.27 -11.71 -5.00
C SER A 6 -7.62 -10.40 -4.51
N PRO A 7 -8.39 -9.40 -4.04
CA PRO A 7 -7.81 -8.18 -3.48
C PRO A 7 -6.85 -8.45 -2.30
N GLU A 8 -7.12 -9.48 -1.51
CA GLU A 8 -6.29 -9.93 -0.39
C GLU A 8 -4.95 -10.50 -0.86
N ASP A 9 -4.96 -11.34 -1.90
CA ASP A 9 -3.72 -11.88 -2.48
C ASP A 9 -2.91 -10.76 -3.15
N ALA A 10 -3.61 -9.88 -3.87
CA ALA A 10 -3.00 -8.73 -4.53
C ALA A 10 -2.28 -7.83 -3.51
N VAL A 11 -2.94 -7.43 -2.41
CA VAL A 11 -2.32 -6.50 -1.46
C VAL A 11 -1.10 -7.11 -0.77
N LEU A 12 -1.08 -8.43 -0.53
CA LEU A 12 0.09 -9.13 0.03
C LEU A 12 1.23 -9.22 -0.99
N ARG A 13 0.94 -9.53 -2.25
CA ARG A 13 1.94 -9.57 -3.33
C ARG A 13 2.55 -8.20 -3.56
N GLU A 14 1.74 -7.17 -3.78
CA GLU A 14 2.20 -5.79 -4.03
C GLU A 14 3.03 -5.27 -2.85
N ALA A 15 2.57 -5.50 -1.61
CA ALA A 15 3.34 -5.10 -0.43
C ALA A 15 4.71 -5.81 -0.36
N TRP A 16 4.80 -7.08 -0.76
CA TRP A 16 6.09 -7.76 -0.86
C TRP A 16 6.95 -7.21 -2.00
N GLU A 17 6.39 -6.95 -3.19
CA GLU A 17 7.12 -6.42 -4.35
C GLU A 17 7.69 -5.02 -4.09
N GLU A 18 6.96 -4.16 -3.39
CA GLU A 18 7.40 -2.79 -3.11
C GLU A 18 8.29 -2.69 -1.87
N THR A 19 8.06 -3.52 -0.84
CA THR A 19 8.71 -3.38 0.47
C THR A 19 9.71 -4.49 0.79
N GLY A 20 9.62 -5.65 0.16
CA GLY A 20 10.42 -6.83 0.50
C GLY A 20 10.10 -7.47 1.85
N LEU A 21 8.95 -7.16 2.47
CA LEU A 21 8.52 -7.77 3.73
C LEU A 21 7.84 -9.13 3.47
N GLU A 22 8.40 -10.21 4.02
CA GLU A 22 7.96 -11.59 3.73
C GLU A 22 6.89 -12.12 4.71
N ASN A 23 6.69 -11.47 5.87
CA ASN A 23 5.82 -11.96 6.95
C ASN A 23 4.62 -11.02 7.20
N LEU A 24 3.99 -10.56 6.12
CA LEU A 24 2.76 -9.77 6.20
C LEU A 24 1.53 -10.67 6.25
N ARG A 25 0.55 -10.27 7.04
CA ARG A 25 -0.80 -10.86 7.04
C ARG A 25 -1.86 -9.78 6.98
N VAL A 26 -3.01 -10.10 6.39
CA VAL A 26 -4.18 -9.21 6.42
C VAL A 26 -4.76 -9.22 7.83
N GLY A 27 -4.76 -8.07 8.48
CA GLY A 27 -5.42 -7.85 9.78
C GLY A 27 -6.89 -7.49 9.60
N ALA A 28 -7.17 -6.49 8.75
CA ALA A 28 -8.53 -6.02 8.49
C ALA A 28 -8.70 -5.45 7.07
N PHE A 29 -9.92 -5.49 6.56
CA PHE A 29 -10.35 -4.75 5.38
C PHE A 29 -10.91 -3.39 5.81
N LEU A 30 -10.35 -2.30 5.29
CA LEU A 30 -10.72 -0.94 5.69
C LEU A 30 -11.81 -0.34 4.80
N GLY A 31 -11.88 -0.76 3.53
CA GLY A 31 -12.91 -0.29 2.59
C GLY A 31 -12.44 -0.22 1.14
N VAL A 32 -13.30 0.34 0.29
CA VAL A 32 -12.99 0.59 -1.12
C VAL A 32 -13.07 2.08 -1.41
N GLN A 33 -12.08 2.61 -2.12
CA GLN A 33 -12.11 3.95 -2.69
C GLN A 33 -12.25 3.91 -4.21
N THR A 34 -12.99 4.87 -4.75
CA THR A 34 -13.12 5.09 -6.19
C THR A 34 -12.52 6.44 -6.53
N ILE A 35 -11.50 6.45 -7.37
CA ILE A 35 -10.74 7.65 -7.71
C ILE A 35 -10.83 7.86 -9.21
N ASP A 36 -11.47 8.96 -9.59
CA ASP A 36 -11.50 9.44 -10.96
C ASP A 36 -10.20 10.19 -11.25
N VAL A 37 -9.37 9.66 -12.15
CA VAL A 37 -8.11 10.28 -12.55
C VAL A 37 -8.21 11.05 -13.87
N THR A 38 -9.42 11.25 -14.40
CA THR A 38 -9.69 12.13 -15.55
C THR A 38 -9.11 13.53 -15.37
N PRO A 39 -9.16 14.17 -14.18
CA PRO A 39 -8.52 15.47 -13.95
C PRO A 39 -7.00 15.49 -14.21
N PHE A 40 -6.34 14.33 -14.17
CA PHE A 40 -4.91 14.16 -14.44
C PHE A 40 -4.61 13.71 -15.89
N GLY A 41 -5.59 13.80 -16.79
CA GLY A 41 -5.44 13.50 -18.21
C GLY A 41 -5.55 12.01 -18.58
N ARG A 42 -5.97 11.15 -17.64
CA ARG A 42 -6.19 9.72 -17.86
C ARG A 42 -7.68 9.41 -17.76
N ASN A 43 -8.30 8.92 -18.83
CA ASN A 43 -9.72 8.54 -18.82
C ASN A 43 -9.91 7.18 -18.13
N GLU A 44 -9.61 7.14 -16.84
CA GLU A 44 -9.56 5.95 -16.01
C GLU A 44 -10.17 6.23 -14.65
N VAL A 45 -10.80 5.22 -14.07
CA VAL A 45 -11.30 5.25 -12.70
C VAL A 45 -10.65 4.09 -11.94
N PHE A 46 -9.88 4.40 -10.91
CA PHE A 46 -9.27 3.40 -10.05
C PHE A 46 -10.25 2.97 -8.96
N ARG A 47 -10.32 1.67 -8.71
CA ARG A 47 -11.01 1.09 -7.56
C ARG A 47 -9.96 0.48 -6.62
N ARG A 48 -9.64 1.18 -5.54
CA ARG A 48 -8.63 0.77 -4.56
C ARG A 48 -9.29 0.01 -3.42
N HIS A 49 -8.85 -1.21 -3.18
CA HIS A 49 -9.22 -1.98 -1.99
C HIS A 49 -8.15 -1.73 -0.92
N CYS A 50 -8.56 -1.20 0.23
CA CYS A 50 -7.64 -0.80 1.29
C CYS A 50 -7.69 -1.81 2.44
N PHE A 51 -6.52 -2.25 2.88
CA PHE A 51 -6.35 -3.23 3.94
C PHE A 51 -5.36 -2.74 4.99
N HIS A 52 -5.56 -3.16 6.22
CA HIS A 52 -4.56 -3.11 7.28
C HIS A 52 -3.73 -4.40 7.22
N LEU A 53 -2.43 -4.27 7.01
CA LEU A 53 -1.48 -5.38 7.05
C LEU A 53 -0.68 -5.33 8.35
N GLU A 54 -0.42 -6.51 8.90
CA GLU A 54 0.40 -6.67 10.09
C GLU A 54 1.69 -7.41 9.72
N LEU A 55 2.83 -6.84 10.11
CA LEU A 55 4.12 -7.51 10.03
C LEU A 55 4.32 -8.41 11.26
N VAL A 56 4.56 -9.70 11.03
CA VAL A 56 4.86 -10.67 12.09
C VAL A 56 6.37 -10.90 12.16
N GLY A 57 6.96 -10.60 13.32
CA GLY A 57 8.37 -10.89 13.60
C GLY A 57 9.23 -9.63 13.67
N THR A 58 10.45 -9.71 13.14
CA THR A 58 11.46 -8.65 13.31
C THR A 58 11.14 -7.44 12.43
N VAL A 59 11.07 -6.29 13.08
CA VAL A 59 10.91 -4.98 12.44
C VAL A 59 12.29 -4.40 12.13
N ARG A 60 12.49 -3.94 10.89
CA ARG A 60 13.63 -3.10 10.51
C ARG A 60 13.16 -1.66 10.51
N GLU A 61 13.89 -0.76 11.15
CA GLU A 61 13.49 0.65 11.25
C GLU A 61 13.53 1.37 9.89
N ARG A 62 14.55 1.06 9.07
CA ARG A 62 14.76 1.66 7.75
C ARG A 62 15.50 0.70 6.83
N TRP A 63 15.12 0.62 5.56
CA TRP A 63 15.76 -0.26 4.58
C TRP A 63 15.54 0.20 3.15
N THR A 64 16.31 -0.36 2.23
CA THR A 64 16.15 -0.16 0.78
C THR A 64 15.57 -1.41 0.15
N HIS A 65 14.68 -1.25 -0.83
CA HIS A 65 14.14 -2.34 -1.64
C HIS A 65 14.05 -1.92 -3.12
N PHE A 66 14.01 -2.89 -4.03
CA PHE A 66 13.83 -2.64 -5.45
C PHE A 66 12.58 -3.36 -5.92
N GLU A 67 11.57 -2.61 -6.34
CA GLU A 67 10.43 -3.16 -7.07
C GLU A 67 10.91 -3.57 -8.46
N GLN A 68 10.92 -4.88 -8.73
CA GLN A 68 11.53 -5.43 -9.94
C GLN A 68 10.61 -5.38 -11.16
N ASN A 69 9.30 -5.31 -10.95
CA ASN A 69 8.29 -5.39 -12.01
C ASN A 69 7.31 -4.21 -11.97
N PRO A 70 7.76 -2.97 -12.21
CA PRO A 70 6.87 -1.82 -12.20
C PRO A 70 5.69 -1.99 -13.15
N SER A 71 4.50 -1.57 -12.70
CA SER A 71 3.26 -1.68 -13.48
C SER A 71 3.28 -0.96 -14.84
N ASP A 72 4.16 0.03 -15.03
CA ASP A 72 4.34 0.74 -16.31
C ASP A 72 5.36 0.08 -17.25
N GLY A 73 5.96 -1.04 -16.84
CA GLY A 73 6.99 -1.74 -17.59
C GLY A 73 8.37 -1.06 -17.57
N GLY A 74 8.57 -0.09 -16.66
CA GLY A 74 9.82 0.62 -16.47
C GLY A 74 10.96 -0.23 -15.87
N PRO A 75 12.17 0.35 -15.72
CA PRO A 75 13.26 -0.30 -15.00
C PRO A 75 12.93 -0.43 -13.50
N PRO A 76 13.62 -1.32 -12.75
CA PRO A 76 13.39 -1.47 -11.32
C PRO A 76 13.44 -0.13 -10.56
N ILE A 77 12.52 0.05 -9.62
CA ILE A 77 12.38 1.27 -8.83
C ILE A 77 13.00 1.05 -7.46
N GLU A 78 13.95 1.88 -7.08
CA GLU A 78 14.54 1.87 -5.73
C GLU A 78 13.65 2.63 -4.76
N PHE A 79 13.26 1.96 -3.68
CA PHE A 79 12.55 2.54 -2.56
C PHE A 79 13.44 2.61 -1.31
N GLU A 80 13.35 3.71 -0.59
CA GLU A 80 13.84 3.85 0.78
C GLU A 80 12.64 3.86 1.72
N LEU A 81 12.53 2.83 2.55
CA LEU A 81 11.38 2.55 3.39
C LEU A 81 11.71 2.74 4.86
N TYR A 82 10.72 3.20 5.63
CA TYR A 82 10.80 3.36 7.08
C TYR A 82 9.39 3.32 7.68
N TRP A 83 9.30 3.11 8.99
CA TRP A 83 8.04 3.17 9.73
C TRP A 83 7.78 4.59 10.23
N ALA A 84 6.56 5.10 10.01
CA ALA A 84 6.08 6.34 10.57
C ALA A 84 5.14 6.05 11.76
N ALA A 85 5.26 6.82 12.85
CA ALA A 85 4.41 6.62 14.02
C ALA A 85 3.02 7.23 13.79
N MET A 86 1.98 6.42 14.00
CA MET A 86 0.59 6.88 13.95
C MET A 86 0.15 7.48 15.30
N PRO A 87 -0.74 8.49 15.31
CA PRO A 87 -1.22 9.23 14.13
C PRO A 87 -0.32 10.42 13.75
N ASP A 88 0.62 10.82 14.61
CA ASP A 88 1.19 12.16 14.58
C ASP A 88 2.39 12.35 13.63
N ASP A 89 3.12 11.28 13.30
CA ASP A 89 4.35 11.34 12.49
C ASP A 89 4.16 10.82 11.05
N VAL A 90 2.91 10.67 10.60
CA VAL A 90 2.62 10.22 9.23
C VAL A 90 2.88 11.36 8.24
N PRO A 91 3.76 11.18 7.23
CA PRO A 91 3.98 12.20 6.21
C PRO A 91 2.74 12.36 5.32
N GLU A 92 2.63 13.49 4.64
CA GLU A 92 1.61 13.67 3.60
C GLU A 92 1.81 12.61 2.51
N LEU A 93 0.78 11.77 2.31
CA LEU A 93 0.82 10.70 1.32
C LEU A 93 0.29 11.19 -0.03
N ALA A 94 1.06 10.94 -1.08
CA ALA A 94 0.70 11.33 -2.43
C ALA A 94 -0.55 10.60 -2.94
N ALA A 95 -1.22 11.19 -3.93
CA ALA A 95 -2.31 10.56 -4.69
C ALA A 95 -3.43 9.97 -3.80
N ASP A 96 -3.74 10.61 -2.68
CA ASP A 96 -4.80 10.23 -1.73
C ASP A 96 -4.59 8.86 -1.06
N MET A 97 -3.35 8.37 -0.99
CA MET A 97 -3.02 7.09 -0.37
C MET A 97 -3.29 7.06 1.14
N GLY A 98 -3.45 8.22 1.79
CA GLY A 98 -3.76 8.33 3.22
C GLY A 98 -5.25 8.30 3.57
N ALA A 99 -6.17 8.23 2.62
CA ALA A 99 -7.59 8.46 2.89
C ALA A 99 -8.29 7.40 3.78
N MET A 100 -7.65 6.26 4.07
CA MET A 100 -8.17 5.27 5.03
C MET A 100 -7.44 5.24 6.39
N LEU A 101 -6.50 6.15 6.65
CA LEU A 101 -5.74 6.16 7.91
C LEU A 101 -6.62 6.41 9.14
N ASP A 102 -7.65 7.25 9.01
CA ASP A 102 -8.60 7.51 10.11
C ASP A 102 -9.41 6.27 10.48
N SER A 103 -9.76 5.43 9.50
CA SER A 103 -10.46 4.16 9.73
C SER A 103 -9.58 3.20 10.53
N LEU A 104 -8.27 3.19 10.28
CA LEU A 104 -7.31 2.39 11.04
C LEU A 104 -7.17 2.88 12.50
N ALA A 105 -7.10 4.19 12.72
CA ALA A 105 -7.00 4.78 14.05
C ALA A 105 -8.25 4.53 14.91
N GLY A 106 -9.42 4.42 14.28
CA GLY A 106 -10.67 4.03 14.93
C GLY A 106 -10.65 2.61 15.50
N ASP A 107 -10.00 1.67 14.81
CA ASP A 107 -9.91 0.26 15.19
C ASP A 107 -8.84 -0.03 16.26
N MET A 108 -7.87 0.87 16.46
CA MET A 108 -6.79 0.72 17.45
C MET A 108 -7.14 1.22 18.87
N ARG A 109 -8.39 1.63 19.12
CA ARG A 109 -8.86 2.15 20.42
C ARG A 109 -9.61 1.14 21.26
#